data_AF-A0A4J1PA39-F1
#
_entry.id   AF-A0A4J1PA39-F1
#
_cell.length_a   1.000
_cell.length_b   1.000
_cell.length_c   1.000
_cell.angle_alpha   90.00
_cell.angle_beta   90.00
_cell.angle_gamma   90.00
#
_symmetry.space_group_name_H-M   'P 1'
#
loop_
_entity.id
_entity.type
_entity.pdbx_description
1 polymer ?
#
loop_
_entity_poly.entity_id
_entity_poly.type
_entity_poly.pdbx_seq_one_letter_code
_entity_poly.pdbx_strand_id
1 'polypeptide(L)'
;MLKLIIYQFQYSKRQWLGTIPLLFVSSLIVGTSLFGIASAIKTANINASQLFQMLIVFGGTTLFFLISNNIRLLIDIFKKDYQLWATLGASRTQLSLLVSGQFYLMAVIVSSIGTILSFIMADSYYKFLQNLLGRDELPDLVITANIQSILLSVFIVPTIVGIGAYFYSSRILKISSILKPKKKKRKVTVTGFI
;
A
#
# COMPACT_ATOMS: atom_id res chain seq x y z
N MET A 1 -15.61 -6.98 13.34
CA MET A 1 -14.91 -6.68 12.07
C MET A 1 -13.48 -7.21 12.04
N LEU A 2 -12.64 -6.93 13.03
CA LEU A 2 -11.24 -7.43 13.08
C LEU A 2 -11.08 -8.94 12.88
N LYS A 3 -11.91 -9.77 13.55
CA LYS A 3 -11.88 -11.23 13.37
C LYS A 3 -12.15 -11.63 11.91
N LEU A 4 -13.10 -10.98 11.23
CA LEU A 4 -13.42 -11.23 9.81
C LEU A 4 -12.27 -10.83 8.87
N ILE A 5 -11.60 -9.71 9.16
CA ILE A 5 -10.42 -9.25 8.41
C ILE A 5 -9.33 -10.33 8.45
N ILE A 6 -9.04 -10.85 9.65
CA ILE A 6 -8.00 -11.88 9.85
C ILE A 6 -8.38 -13.19 9.16
N TYR A 7 -9.63 -13.64 9.30
CA TYR A 7 -10.09 -14.88 8.65
C TYR A 7 -10.02 -14.79 7.12
N GLN A 8 -10.51 -13.70 6.54
CA GLN A 8 -10.41 -13.52 5.09
C GLN A 8 -8.98 -13.33 4.60
N PHE A 9 -8.14 -12.64 5.38
CA PHE A 9 -6.73 -12.50 5.05
C PHE A 9 -6.06 -13.88 4.93
N GLN A 10 -6.39 -14.79 5.85
CA GLN A 10 -5.90 -16.17 5.76
C GLN A 10 -6.47 -16.96 4.58
N TYR A 11 -7.73 -16.72 4.22
CA TYR A 11 -8.37 -17.37 3.08
C TYR A 11 -7.81 -16.89 1.73
N SER A 12 -7.45 -15.60 1.64
CA SER A 12 -7.02 -14.94 0.40
C SER A 12 -5.50 -14.91 0.19
N LYS A 13 -4.68 -15.54 1.05
CA LYS A 13 -3.20 -15.46 1.03
C LYS A 13 -2.55 -15.51 -0.36
N ARG A 14 -3.07 -16.34 -1.27
CA ARG A 14 -2.54 -16.49 -2.65
C ARG A 14 -2.74 -15.25 -3.53
N GLN A 15 -3.82 -14.50 -3.32
CA GLN A 15 -4.13 -13.27 -4.05
C GLN A 15 -3.25 -12.09 -3.55
N TRP A 16 -2.84 -12.12 -2.28
CA TRP A 16 -1.95 -11.12 -1.70
C TRP A 16 -0.50 -11.22 -2.18
N LEU A 17 -0.05 -12.39 -2.67
CA LEU A 17 1.30 -12.56 -3.19
C LEU A 17 1.66 -11.56 -4.29
N GLY A 18 0.69 -11.16 -5.12
CA GLY A 18 0.90 -10.15 -6.17
C GLY A 18 1.17 -8.74 -5.65
N THR A 19 0.74 -8.44 -4.41
CA THR A 19 0.93 -7.12 -3.78
C THR A 19 2.24 -7.02 -2.99
N ILE A 20 2.87 -8.15 -2.66
CA ILE A 20 4.09 -8.20 -1.83
C ILE A 20 5.26 -7.44 -2.45
N PRO A 21 5.67 -7.72 -3.71
CA PRO A 21 6.86 -7.09 -4.27
C PRO A 21 6.70 -5.56 -4.30
N LEU A 22 5.47 -5.10 -4.57
CA LEU A 22 5.18 -3.69 -4.61
C LEU A 22 5.29 -3.01 -3.24
N LEU A 23 4.62 -3.58 -2.23
CA LEU A 23 4.67 -3.06 -0.86
C LEU A 23 6.08 -3.14 -0.29
N PHE A 24 6.88 -4.09 -0.76
CA PHE A 24 8.26 -4.26 -0.36
C PHE A 24 9.19 -3.21 -0.98
N VAL A 25 9.11 -3.00 -2.29
CA VAL A 25 9.87 -1.93 -2.96
C VAL A 25 9.46 -0.57 -2.41
N SER A 26 8.17 -0.40 -2.09
CA SER A 26 7.67 0.79 -1.39
C SER A 26 8.37 1.05 -0.08
N SER A 27 8.38 0.05 0.80
CA SER A 27 8.90 0.19 2.14
C SER A 27 10.41 0.37 2.10
N LEU A 28 11.09 -0.23 1.11
CA LEU A 28 12.48 0.04 0.83
C LEU A 28 12.73 1.50 0.47
N ILE A 29 12.04 2.04 -0.53
CA ILE A 29 12.30 3.43 -0.99
C ILE A 29 12.00 4.43 0.12
N VAL A 30 10.88 4.26 0.83
CA VAL A 30 10.51 5.17 1.90
C VAL A 30 11.43 5.02 3.12
N GLY A 31 11.79 3.78 3.47
CA GLY A 31 12.70 3.49 4.57
C GLY A 31 14.11 4.04 4.32
N THR A 32 14.70 3.78 3.16
CA THR A 32 16.05 4.26 2.80
C THR A 32 16.11 5.78 2.84
N SER A 33 15.07 6.43 2.33
CA SER A 33 15.00 7.88 2.31
C SER A 33 14.80 8.48 3.69
N LEU A 34 13.97 7.88 4.55
CA LEU A 34 13.78 8.34 5.94
C LEU A 34 15.05 8.19 6.77
N PHE A 35 15.79 7.07 6.63
CA PHE A 35 17.08 6.90 7.30
C PHE A 35 18.13 7.88 6.76
N GLY A 36 18.15 8.10 5.45
CA GLY A 36 19.02 9.05 4.78
C GLY A 36 18.78 10.49 5.24
N ILE A 37 17.54 10.96 5.22
CA ILE A 37 17.15 12.32 5.68
C ILE A 37 17.50 12.49 7.16
N ALA A 38 17.11 11.55 8.02
CA ALA A 38 17.36 11.67 9.45
C ALA A 38 18.87 11.76 9.77
N SER A 39 19.67 10.98 9.05
CA SER A 39 21.13 11.01 9.19
C SER A 39 21.73 12.29 8.62
N ALA A 40 21.28 12.75 7.45
CA ALA A 40 21.75 13.98 6.82
C ALA A 40 21.43 15.23 7.65
N ILE A 41 20.24 15.30 8.26
CA ILE A 41 19.86 16.39 9.17
C ILE A 41 20.79 16.42 10.39
N LYS A 42 21.08 15.25 10.98
CA LYS A 42 21.95 15.15 12.16
C LYS A 42 23.38 15.64 11.89
N THR A 43 23.88 15.42 10.69
CA THR A 43 25.24 15.80 10.25
C THR A 43 25.25 17.15 9.52
N ALA A 44 24.12 17.88 9.49
CA ALA A 44 23.95 19.16 8.79
C ALA A 44 24.35 19.13 7.30
N ASN A 45 24.20 17.99 6.62
CA ASN A 45 24.51 17.84 5.20
C ASN A 45 23.25 18.12 4.35
N ILE A 46 23.16 19.35 3.84
CA ILE A 46 22.02 19.85 3.07
C ILE A 46 21.89 19.13 1.72
N ASN A 47 23.00 18.90 1.02
CA ASN A 47 23.02 18.24 -0.29
C ASN A 47 22.50 16.80 -0.19
N ALA A 48 22.97 16.04 0.81
CA ALA A 48 22.51 14.68 1.06
C ALA A 48 21.01 14.64 1.38
N SER A 49 20.53 15.55 2.24
CA SER A 49 19.11 15.63 2.61
C SER A 49 18.21 15.86 1.39
N GLN A 50 18.63 16.74 0.46
CA GLN A 50 17.87 17.05 -0.74
C GLN A 50 17.76 15.85 -1.70
N LEU A 51 18.83 15.06 -1.87
CA LEU A 51 18.80 13.86 -2.71
C LEU A 51 17.81 12.81 -2.17
N PHE A 52 17.79 12.59 -0.86
CA PHE A 52 16.82 11.68 -0.25
C PHE A 52 15.37 12.22 -0.29
N GLN A 53 15.18 13.54 -0.25
CA GLN A 53 13.84 14.13 -0.45
C GLN A 53 13.34 13.91 -1.88
N MET A 54 14.20 14.06 -2.89
CA MET A 54 13.84 13.74 -4.28
C MET A 54 13.45 12.27 -4.44
N LEU A 55 14.18 11.36 -3.77
CA LEU A 55 13.86 9.93 -3.77
C LEU A 55 12.47 9.65 -3.16
N ILE A 56 12.09 10.36 -2.09
CA ILE A 56 10.72 10.26 -1.52
C ILE A 56 9.65 10.79 -2.46
N VAL A 57 9.87 11.93 -3.12
CA VAL A 57 8.86 12.52 -4.01
C VAL A 57 8.63 11.61 -5.22
N PHE A 58 9.70 11.16 -5.87
CA PHE A 58 9.60 10.26 -7.01
C PHE A 58 9.11 8.86 -6.62
N GLY A 59 9.67 8.29 -5.54
CA GLY A 59 9.25 7.00 -4.99
C GLY A 59 7.81 6.98 -4.51
N GLY A 60 7.37 8.05 -3.83
CA GLY A 60 6.02 8.17 -3.29
C GLY A 60 4.96 8.35 -4.38
N THR A 61 5.24 9.15 -5.40
CA THR A 61 4.31 9.35 -6.53
C THR A 61 4.12 8.08 -7.34
N THR A 62 5.20 7.37 -7.67
CA THR A 62 5.12 6.07 -8.36
C THR A 62 4.31 5.06 -7.55
N LEU A 63 4.47 5.07 -6.22
CA LEU A 63 3.72 4.22 -5.33
C LEU A 63 2.21 4.47 -5.36
N PHE A 64 1.81 5.74 -5.36
CA PHE A 64 0.41 6.14 -5.39
C PHE A 64 -0.31 5.55 -6.61
N PHE A 65 0.34 5.58 -7.78
CA PHE A 65 -0.21 4.98 -9.00
C PHE A 65 -0.32 3.45 -8.89
N LEU A 66 0.70 2.79 -8.34
CA LEU A 66 0.72 1.33 -8.23
C LEU A 66 -0.33 0.80 -7.23
N ILE A 67 -0.52 1.48 -6.11
CA ILE A 67 -1.58 1.18 -5.13
C ILE A 67 -2.96 1.29 -5.81
N SER A 68 -3.16 2.35 -6.59
CA SER A 68 -4.42 2.58 -7.32
C SER A 68 -4.77 1.45 -8.30
N ASN A 69 -3.77 0.81 -8.90
CA ASN A 69 -3.97 -0.34 -9.78
C ASN A 69 -4.27 -1.62 -8.98
N ASN A 70 -3.53 -1.87 -7.90
CA ASN A 70 -3.70 -3.06 -7.06
C ASN A 70 -5.08 -3.13 -6.40
N ILE A 71 -5.62 -1.99 -5.96
CA ILE A 71 -6.97 -1.93 -5.38
C ILE A 71 -8.03 -2.33 -6.41
N ARG A 72 -7.89 -1.92 -7.67
CA ARG A 72 -8.83 -2.33 -8.75
C ARG A 72 -8.77 -3.83 -8.98
N LEU A 73 -7.56 -4.37 -9.09
CA LEU A 73 -7.32 -5.80 -9.29
C LEU A 73 -7.94 -6.61 -8.15
N LEU A 74 -7.74 -6.19 -6.90
CA LEU A 74 -8.28 -6.89 -5.74
C LEU A 74 -9.82 -6.86 -5.70
N ILE A 75 -10.44 -5.74 -6.06
CA ILE A 75 -11.91 -5.66 -6.15
C ILE A 75 -12.45 -6.59 -7.22
N ASP A 76 -11.77 -6.71 -8.35
CA ASP A 76 -12.17 -7.65 -9.41
C ASP A 76 -12.04 -9.10 -8.96
N ILE A 77 -10.97 -9.44 -8.23
CA ILE A 77 -10.78 -10.77 -7.64
C ILE A 77 -11.91 -11.13 -6.67
N PHE A 78 -12.26 -10.22 -5.75
CA PHE A 78 -13.28 -10.46 -4.73
C PHE A 78 -14.69 -10.10 -5.16
N LYS A 79 -14.89 -9.66 -6.40
CA LYS A 79 -16.16 -9.14 -6.90
C LYS A 79 -17.32 -10.09 -6.65
N LYS A 80 -17.11 -11.40 -6.80
CA LYS A 80 -18.12 -12.43 -6.57
C LYS A 80 -18.50 -12.53 -5.09
N ASP A 81 -17.51 -12.56 -4.20
CA ASP A 81 -17.74 -12.64 -2.76
C ASP A 81 -18.39 -11.36 -2.23
N TYR A 82 -17.96 -10.21 -2.74
CA TYR A 82 -18.53 -8.90 -2.41
C TYR A 82 -19.95 -8.73 -2.91
N GLN A 83 -20.29 -9.27 -4.08
CA GLN A 83 -21.67 -9.32 -4.57
C GLN A 83 -22.55 -10.19 -3.69
N LEU A 84 -22.04 -11.36 -3.28
CA LEU A 84 -22.75 -12.25 -2.35
C LEU A 84 -23.00 -11.56 -1.00
N TRP A 85 -21.97 -10.91 -0.45
CA TRP A 85 -22.09 -10.19 0.82
C TRP A 85 -23.02 -9.00 0.73
N ALA A 86 -23.01 -8.28 -0.41
CA ALA A 86 -23.97 -7.22 -0.68
C ALA A 86 -25.40 -7.75 -0.81
N THR A 87 -25.62 -8.97 -1.34
CA THR A 87 -26.95 -9.60 -1.34
C THR A 87 -27.41 -10.06 0.05
N LEU A 88 -26.46 -10.41 0.92
CA LEU A 88 -26.70 -10.77 2.32
C LEU A 88 -26.88 -9.55 3.25
N GLY A 89 -26.86 -8.33 2.69
CA GLY A 89 -27.11 -7.08 3.44
C GLY A 89 -25.86 -6.40 4.01
N ALA A 90 -24.65 -6.83 3.66
CA ALA A 90 -23.43 -6.18 4.12
C ALA A 90 -23.32 -4.74 3.58
N SER A 91 -22.96 -3.80 4.46
CA SER A 91 -22.87 -2.40 4.07
C SER A 91 -21.58 -2.14 3.26
N ARG A 92 -21.67 -1.21 2.30
CA ARG A 92 -20.52 -0.81 1.46
C ARG A 92 -19.33 -0.30 2.28
N THR A 93 -19.60 0.37 3.39
CA THR A 93 -18.57 0.87 4.30
C THR A 93 -17.86 -0.25 5.05
N GLN A 94 -18.58 -1.32 5.41
CA GLN A 94 -17.98 -2.51 6.02
C GLN A 94 -17.06 -3.24 5.04
N LEU A 95 -17.45 -3.30 3.76
CA LEU A 95 -16.65 -3.93 2.72
C LEU A 95 -15.36 -3.14 2.40
N SER A 96 -15.45 -1.81 2.35
CA SER A 96 -14.26 -0.98 2.13
C SER A 96 -13.32 -1.00 3.33
N LEU A 97 -13.85 -1.08 4.55
CA LEU A 97 -13.07 -1.25 5.78
C LEU A 97 -12.35 -2.61 5.80
N LEU A 98 -13.00 -3.67 5.34
CA LEU A 98 -12.43 -5.00 5.24
C LEU A 98 -11.23 -5.04 4.28
N VAL A 99 -11.39 -4.50 3.07
CA VAL A 99 -10.31 -4.37 2.07
C VAL A 99 -9.14 -3.57 2.62
N SER A 100 -9.43 -2.39 3.19
CA SER A 100 -8.42 -1.52 3.79
C SER A 100 -7.65 -2.21 4.92
N GLY A 101 -8.34 -2.95 5.79
CA GLY A 101 -7.72 -3.69 6.88
C GLY A 101 -6.76 -4.79 6.39
N GLN A 102 -7.10 -5.49 5.32
CA GLN A 102 -6.22 -6.53 4.75
C GLN A 102 -4.97 -5.91 4.12
N PHE A 103 -5.13 -4.83 3.36
CA PHE A 103 -4.02 -4.06 2.80
C PHE A 103 -3.11 -3.49 3.89
N TYR A 104 -3.69 -2.96 4.96
CA TYR A 104 -2.94 -2.42 6.09
C TYR A 104 -2.11 -3.50 6.79
N LEU A 105 -2.73 -4.64 7.14
CA LEU A 105 -2.03 -5.75 7.77
C LEU A 105 -0.88 -6.26 6.90
N MET A 106 -1.12 -6.39 5.59
CA MET A 106 -0.10 -6.84 4.66
C MET A 106 1.05 -5.84 4.57
N ALA A 107 0.72 -4.56 4.44
CA ALA A 107 1.70 -3.50 4.39
C ALA A 107 2.52 -3.44 5.69
N VAL A 108 1.93 -3.65 6.86
CA VAL A 108 2.69 -3.69 8.14
C VAL A 108 3.72 -4.81 8.13
N ILE A 109 3.32 -6.04 7.77
CA ILE A 109 4.24 -7.19 7.74
C ILE A 109 5.40 -6.93 6.78
N VAL A 110 5.08 -6.46 5.57
CA VAL A 110 6.08 -6.19 4.53
C VAL A 110 6.95 -4.98 4.88
N SER A 111 6.40 -3.95 5.51
CA SER A 111 7.15 -2.75 5.90
C SER A 111 8.09 -3.02 7.05
N SER A 112 7.75 -3.90 7.99
CA SER A 112 8.67 -4.34 9.04
C SER A 112 9.92 -5.00 8.46
N ILE A 113 9.75 -5.92 7.50
CA ILE A 113 10.87 -6.58 6.82
C ILE A 113 11.65 -5.57 5.97
N GLY A 114 10.94 -4.73 5.21
CA GLY A 114 11.53 -3.71 4.37
C GLY A 114 12.35 -2.69 5.15
N THR A 115 11.93 -2.33 6.37
CA THR A 115 12.65 -1.36 7.22
C THR A 115 14.03 -1.88 7.62
N ILE A 116 14.15 -3.17 7.96
CA ILE A 116 15.43 -3.79 8.31
C ILE A 116 16.39 -3.71 7.11
N LEU A 117 15.91 -4.09 5.93
CA LEU A 117 16.73 -4.05 4.71
C LEU A 117 17.02 -2.62 4.25
N SER A 118 16.10 -1.68 4.49
CA SER A 118 16.26 -0.26 4.17
C SER A 118 17.45 0.38 4.88
N PHE A 119 17.71 -0.02 6.12
CA PHE A 119 18.85 0.49 6.87
C PHE A 119 20.17 0.15 6.17
N ILE A 120 20.32 -1.09 5.70
CA ILE A 120 21.50 -1.56 4.95
C ILE A 120 21.57 -0.85 3.59
N MET A 121 20.44 -0.75 2.89
CA MET A 121 20.35 -0.08 1.59
C MET A 121 20.66 1.41 1.66
N ALA A 122 20.34 2.11 2.76
CA ALA A 122 20.60 3.54 2.90
C ALA A 122 22.11 3.84 2.85
N ASP A 123 22.94 3.04 3.53
CA ASP A 123 24.40 3.17 3.50
C ASP A 123 24.95 2.84 2.10
N SER A 124 24.48 1.75 1.49
CA SER A 124 24.89 1.35 0.14
C SER A 124 24.52 2.40 -0.91
N TYR A 125 23.32 2.96 -0.83
CA TYR A 125 22.85 4.01 -1.72
C TYR A 125 23.64 5.32 -1.53
N TYR A 126 23.98 5.68 -0.30
CA TYR A 126 24.80 6.86 -0.03
C TYR A 126 26.20 6.73 -0.64
N LYS A 127 26.85 5.58 -0.45
CA LYS A 127 28.16 5.29 -1.07
C LYS A 127 28.10 5.29 -2.60
N PHE A 128 27.00 4.79 -3.17
CA PHE A 128 26.76 4.86 -4.60
C PHE A 128 26.67 6.31 -5.09
N LEU A 129 25.92 7.18 -4.41
CA LEU A 129 25.85 8.60 -4.73
C LEU A 129 27.21 9.29 -4.59
N GLN A 130 27.96 8.97 -3.54
CA GLN A 130 29.30 9.52 -3.30
C GLN A 130 30.29 9.11 -4.41
N ASN A 131 30.15 7.91 -4.97
CA ASN A 131 30.95 7.47 -6.11
C ASN A 131 30.61 8.21 -7.42
N LEU A 132 29.38 8.71 -7.56
CA LEU A 132 28.93 9.45 -8.76
C LEU A 132 29.26 10.94 -8.70
N LEU A 133 29.07 11.56 -7.53
CA LEU A 133 29.19 13.01 -7.34
C LEU A 133 30.55 13.42 -6.76
N GLY A 134 31.33 12.48 -6.24
CA GLY A 134 32.59 12.73 -5.56
C GLY A 134 32.41 13.08 -4.08
N ARG A 135 33.50 12.94 -3.32
CA ARG A 135 33.50 13.18 -1.86
C ARG A 135 33.48 14.67 -1.49
N ASP A 136 33.80 15.54 -2.43
CA ASP A 136 33.81 16.99 -2.24
C ASP A 136 32.39 17.55 -2.10
N GLU A 137 31.44 17.00 -2.87
CA GLU A 137 30.02 17.38 -2.84
C GLU A 137 29.21 16.59 -1.79
N LEU A 138 29.67 15.37 -1.47
CA LEU A 138 29.03 14.47 -0.50
C LEU A 138 30.07 13.95 0.54
N PRO A 139 30.26 14.67 1.65
CA PRO A 139 31.15 14.23 2.73
C PRO A 139 30.62 12.96 3.40
N ASP A 140 31.48 12.24 4.12
CA ASP A 140 31.11 10.97 4.74
C ASP A 140 29.93 11.12 5.71
N LEU A 141 28.89 10.30 5.48
CA LEU A 141 27.67 10.28 6.28
C LEU A 141 27.55 8.95 7.01
N VAL A 142 27.48 9.00 8.33
CA VAL A 142 27.16 7.82 9.15
C VAL A 142 25.65 7.66 9.21
N ILE A 143 25.12 6.60 8.61
CA ILE A 143 23.70 6.27 8.70
C ILE A 143 23.38 5.82 10.12
N THR A 144 22.46 6.53 10.79
CA THR A 144 22.05 6.22 12.16
C THR A 144 20.60 5.77 12.22
N ALA A 145 20.34 4.72 12.99
CA ALA A 145 19.00 4.22 13.23
C ALA A 145 18.39 4.93 14.46
N ASN A 146 17.57 5.96 14.22
CA ASN A 146 16.74 6.58 15.26
C ASN A 146 15.42 5.79 15.40
N ILE A 147 14.96 5.61 16.64
CA ILE A 147 13.67 4.98 16.96
C ILE A 147 12.51 5.64 16.19
N GLN A 148 12.57 6.97 16.01
CA GLN A 148 11.56 7.73 15.26
C GLN A 148 11.56 7.37 13.78
N SER A 149 12.74 7.24 13.17
CA SER A 149 12.89 6.85 11.75
C SER A 149 12.42 5.42 11.52
N ILE A 150 12.70 4.52 12.47
CA ILE A 150 12.20 3.13 12.43
C ILE A 150 10.66 3.12 12.51
N LEU A 151 10.09 3.84 13.48
CA LEU A 151 8.64 3.87 13.67
C LEU A 151 7.93 4.47 12.44
N LEU A 152 8.45 5.57 11.91
CA LEU A 152 7.92 6.22 10.72
C LEU A 152 8.02 5.32 9.49
N SER A 153 9.16 4.68 9.25
CA SER A 153 9.32 3.78 8.10
C SER A 153 8.39 2.57 8.16
N VAL A 154 8.13 2.03 9.35
CA VAL A 154 7.19 0.92 9.54
C VAL A 154 5.74 1.34 9.30
N PHE A 155 5.31 2.52 9.75
CA PHE A 155 3.87 2.88 9.73
C PHE A 155 3.43 3.80 8.60
N ILE A 156 4.33 4.55 7.95
CA ILE A 156 3.93 5.53 6.93
C ILE A 156 3.37 4.85 5.67
N VAL A 157 4.01 3.77 5.21
CA VAL A 157 3.54 3.01 4.04
C VAL A 157 2.20 2.31 4.36
N PRO A 158 2.04 1.58 5.48
CA PRO A 158 0.76 0.98 5.83
C PRO A 158 -0.38 1.98 5.98
N THR A 159 -0.13 3.15 6.57
CA THR A 159 -1.18 4.17 6.73
C THR A 159 -1.62 4.74 5.39
N ILE A 160 -0.68 5.08 4.50
CA ILE A 160 -0.99 5.54 3.13
C ILE A 160 -1.77 4.48 2.35
N VAL A 161 -1.29 3.23 2.39
CA VAL A 161 -1.92 2.10 1.70
C VAL A 161 -3.31 1.81 2.27
N GLY A 162 -3.47 1.80 3.59
CA GLY A 162 -4.74 1.55 4.26
C GLY A 162 -5.78 2.64 3.95
N ILE A 163 -5.39 3.91 4.04
CA ILE A 163 -6.24 5.04 3.71
C ILE A 163 -6.61 5.01 2.23
N GLY A 164 -5.63 4.82 1.35
CA GLY A 164 -5.83 4.71 -0.09
C GLY A 164 -6.79 3.58 -0.44
N ALA A 165 -6.58 2.38 0.12
CA ALA A 165 -7.45 1.23 -0.05
C ALA A 165 -8.90 1.52 0.36
N TYR A 166 -9.11 2.23 1.47
CA TYR A 166 -10.46 2.60 1.92
C TYR A 166 -11.15 3.56 0.94
N PHE A 167 -10.47 4.64 0.54
CA PHE A 167 -11.03 5.64 -0.38
C PHE A 167 -11.31 5.07 -1.77
N TYR A 168 -10.37 4.33 -2.35
CA TYR A 168 -10.55 3.74 -3.68
C TYR A 168 -11.58 2.61 -3.67
N SER A 169 -11.54 1.73 -2.66
CA SER A 169 -12.53 0.64 -2.52
C SER A 169 -13.94 1.20 -2.39
N SER A 170 -14.12 2.19 -1.51
CA SER A 170 -15.43 2.82 -1.36
C SER A 170 -15.89 3.42 -2.69
N ARG A 171 -15.05 4.18 -3.40
CA ARG A 171 -15.42 4.80 -4.69
C ARG A 171 -15.82 3.77 -5.74
N ILE A 172 -15.04 2.71 -5.92
CA ILE A 172 -15.30 1.65 -6.91
C ILE A 172 -16.57 0.87 -6.55
N LEU A 173 -16.81 0.57 -5.28
CA LEU A 173 -18.03 -0.08 -4.81
C LEU A 173 -19.28 0.80 -5.00
N LYS A 174 -19.14 2.13 -5.06
CA LYS A 174 -20.25 3.04 -5.43
C LYS A 174 -20.68 2.78 -6.87
N ILE A 175 -19.69 2.77 -7.76
CA ILE A 175 -19.86 2.63 -9.20
C ILE A 175 -20.42 1.25 -9.53
N SER A 176 -19.92 0.19 -8.89
CA SER A 176 -20.41 -1.18 -9.11
C SER A 176 -21.85 -1.39 -8.59
N SER A 177 -22.24 -0.70 -7.51
CA SER A 177 -23.62 -0.73 -7.02
C SER A 177 -24.62 -0.04 -7.98
N ILE A 178 -24.17 1.01 -8.67
CA ILE A 178 -24.93 1.71 -9.73
C ILE A 178 -25.02 0.84 -11.00
N LEU A 179 -23.97 0.09 -11.31
CA LEU A 179 -23.87 -0.78 -12.48
C LEU A 179 -24.52 -2.17 -12.31
N LYS A 180 -25.30 -2.43 -11.25
CA LYS A 180 -26.08 -3.68 -11.20
C LYS A 180 -27.01 -3.73 -12.42
N PRO A 181 -26.97 -4.78 -13.24
CA PRO A 181 -27.87 -4.90 -14.37
C PRO A 181 -29.31 -4.93 -13.84
N LYS A 182 -30.19 -4.16 -14.49
CA LYS A 182 -31.65 -4.27 -14.37
C LYS A 182 -31.99 -5.75 -14.25
N LYS A 183 -32.60 -6.16 -13.13
CA LYS A 183 -33.29 -7.46 -13.03
C LYS A 183 -34.11 -7.60 -14.30
N LYS A 184 -33.72 -8.52 -15.19
CA LYS A 184 -34.54 -8.91 -16.33
C LYS A 184 -35.79 -9.51 -15.68
N LYS A 185 -36.87 -8.72 -15.57
CA LYS A 185 -38.19 -9.21 -15.19
C LYS A 185 -38.55 -10.22 -16.27
N ARG A 186 -38.24 -11.51 -16.05
CA ARG A 186 -38.90 -12.60 -16.76
C ARG A 186 -40.35 -12.47 -16.35
N LYS A 187 -41.18 -11.88 -17.22
CA LYS A 187 -42.63 -12.07 -17.16
C LYS A 187 -42.83 -13.56 -17.30
N VAL A 188 -43.18 -14.22 -16.20
CA VAL A 188 -43.75 -15.56 -16.25
C VAL A 188 -45.18 -15.33 -16.74
N THR A 189 -45.38 -15.46 -18.04
CA THR A 189 -46.73 -15.57 -18.58
C THR A 189 -47.17 -16.99 -18.25
N VAL A 190 -47.96 -17.13 -17.19
CA VAL A 190 -48.71 -18.36 -16.93
C VAL A 190 -49.81 -18.40 -17.98
N THR A 191 -49.54 -19.04 -19.11
CA THR A 191 -50.62 -19.51 -19.98
C THR A 191 -51.21 -20.74 -19.31
N GLY A 192 -52.30 -20.53 -18.57
CA GLY A 192 -53.24 -21.61 -18.31
C GLY A 192 -53.77 -22.08 -19.65
N PHE A 193 -53.52 -23.35 -19.96
CA PHE A 193 -54.28 -24.06 -20.98
C PHE A 193 -55.36 -24.85 -20.26
N ILE A 194 -56.59 -24.58 -20.69
CA ILE A 194 -57.83 -25.32 -20.43
C ILE A 194 -57.70 -26.72 -21.02
#